data_AF-A0A2R7QNP3-F1
#
_entry.id   AF-A0A2R7QNP3-F1
#
_cell.length_a   1.000
_cell.length_b   1.000
_cell.length_c   1.000
_cell.angle_alpha   90.00
_cell.angle_beta   90.00
_cell.angle_gamma   90.00
#
_symmetry.space_group_name_H-M   'P 1'
#
loop_
_entity.id
_entity.type
_entity.pdbx_description
1 polymer ?
#
loop_
_entity_poly.entity_id
_entity_poly.type
_entity_poly.pdbx_seq_one_letter_code
_entity_poly.pdbx_strand_id
1 'polypeptide(L)'
;MPHTVTMLWKVSSLLLAALPLNAVAADQWIVATDLWGNTNYQTLQLEVQGTQLTGTLDGDRVSGTLRDRDIRFTATGNDGQVYHFSGRIDAARMQGQSDQPDTNNRAVRAQHAFSAWRVPARTGTSAQRHVFTPVDYSNTFSADRAPVLVIHPGDSVQTKTLDSGGVDEHGVTRALFGNPQVGPFFVVGAEPGDTLAITLTSLKLNRDYADSLDGVVGRLKTPRIAAETTGLGKPVRWELDRVRGMARPKDASGGALKRFEVPVKPMLGGLAVAPGFG
;
A
#
# COMPACT_ATOMS: atom_id res chain seq x y z
N MET A 1 -21.53 -59.75 45.84
CA MET A 1 -22.12 -58.62 45.08
C MET A 1 -21.78 -57.32 45.83
N PRO A 2 -21.42 -56.25 45.12
CA PRO A 2 -20.06 -55.71 45.23
C PRO A 2 -19.94 -54.37 45.95
N HIS A 3 -18.71 -54.15 46.42
CA HIS A 3 -18.16 -52.92 46.99
C HIS A 3 -18.23 -51.75 46.00
N THR A 4 -18.62 -50.56 46.49
CA THR A 4 -18.48 -49.30 45.75
C THR A 4 -17.37 -48.48 46.38
N VAL A 5 -16.21 -48.49 45.72
CA VAL A 5 -15.12 -47.55 45.92
C VAL A 5 -15.43 -46.32 45.06
N THR A 6 -15.34 -45.12 45.61
CA THR A 6 -15.37 -43.89 44.81
C THR A 6 -14.12 -43.06 45.09
N MET A 7 -13.42 -42.82 44.00
CA MET A 7 -12.08 -42.28 43.80
C MET A 7 -11.99 -40.81 44.23
N LEU A 8 -10.99 -40.46 45.04
CA LEU A 8 -10.57 -39.07 45.26
C LEU A 8 -9.66 -38.65 44.10
N TRP A 9 -10.09 -37.69 43.27
CA TRP A 9 -9.22 -37.04 42.30
C TRP A 9 -8.46 -35.88 42.96
N LYS A 10 -7.15 -36.04 43.13
CA LYS A 10 -6.23 -34.94 43.43
C LYS A 10 -5.93 -34.19 42.13
N VAL A 11 -6.41 -32.96 42.00
CA VAL A 11 -5.97 -32.04 40.96
C VAL A 11 -4.70 -31.36 41.46
N SER A 12 -3.55 -31.80 40.93
CA SER A 12 -2.28 -31.12 41.13
C SER A 12 -2.20 -29.94 40.17
N SER A 13 -2.38 -28.72 40.68
CA SER A 13 -2.16 -27.49 39.92
C SER A 13 -0.66 -27.20 39.81
N LEU A 14 -0.07 -27.50 38.64
CA LEU A 14 1.24 -26.97 38.25
C LEU A 14 1.07 -25.48 37.90
N LEU A 15 1.58 -24.59 38.76
CA LEU A 15 1.82 -23.20 38.38
C LEU A 15 2.97 -23.15 37.37
N LEU A 16 2.65 -22.98 36.09
CA LEU A 16 3.60 -22.46 35.11
C LEU A 16 3.77 -20.97 35.37
N ALA A 17 4.89 -20.57 35.97
CA ALA A 17 5.33 -19.18 35.98
C ALA A 17 5.67 -18.79 34.53
N ALA A 18 4.75 -18.12 33.85
CA ALA A 18 5.02 -17.44 32.60
C ALA A 18 5.90 -16.21 32.90
N LEU A 19 7.21 -16.35 32.70
CA LEU A 19 8.10 -15.20 32.61
C LEU A 19 7.68 -14.37 31.38
N PRO A 20 7.49 -13.04 31.49
CA PRO A 20 7.35 -12.21 30.31
C PRO A 20 8.69 -12.17 29.61
N LEU A 21 8.86 -12.99 28.57
CA LEU A 21 9.82 -12.69 27.51
C LEU A 21 9.32 -11.40 26.87
N ASN A 22 9.88 -10.26 27.31
CA ASN A 22 9.95 -9.08 26.46
C ASN A 22 10.82 -9.48 25.27
N ALA A 23 10.23 -10.15 24.29
CA ALA A 23 10.79 -10.20 22.95
C ALA A 23 10.91 -8.73 22.54
N VAL A 24 12.14 -8.22 22.49
CA VAL A 24 12.41 -6.93 21.85
C VAL A 24 11.95 -7.14 20.42
N ALA A 25 10.82 -6.54 20.06
CA ALA A 25 10.26 -6.72 18.74
C ALA A 25 11.32 -6.31 17.70
N ALA A 26 11.54 -7.18 16.71
CA ALA A 26 12.45 -6.88 15.62
C ALA A 26 12.11 -5.52 15.02
N ASP A 27 13.15 -4.73 14.75
CA ASP A 27 12.99 -3.46 14.08
C ASP A 27 12.68 -3.70 12.61
N GLN A 28 11.58 -3.13 12.12
CA GLN A 28 11.25 -3.17 10.71
C GLN A 28 11.85 -1.98 9.98
N TRP A 29 12.40 -2.24 8.81
CA TRP A 29 13.01 -1.27 7.90
C TRP A 29 12.47 -1.48 6.49
N ILE A 30 12.38 -0.39 5.75
CA ILE A 30 12.20 -0.44 4.29
C ILE A 30 13.56 -0.18 3.66
N VAL A 31 14.07 -1.17 2.93
CA VAL A 31 15.33 -1.11 2.18
C VAL A 31 15.00 -0.77 0.74
N ALA A 32 15.59 0.28 0.21
CA ALA A 32 15.51 0.69 -1.19
C ALA A 32 16.87 0.46 -1.84
N THR A 33 16.96 -0.51 -2.74
CA THR A 33 18.17 -0.83 -3.49
C THR A 33 18.04 -0.37 -4.94
N ASP A 34 19.01 0.38 -5.45
CA ASP A 34 19.05 0.84 -6.83
C ASP A 34 19.67 -0.22 -7.75
N LEU A 35 18.81 -0.97 -8.44
CA LEU A 35 19.16 -1.98 -9.43
C LEU A 35 19.19 -1.35 -10.84
N TRP A 36 20.35 -0.77 -11.21
CA TRP A 36 20.57 -0.12 -12.52
C TRP A 36 19.53 0.95 -12.88
N GLY A 37 19.15 1.79 -11.91
CA GLY A 37 18.15 2.85 -12.06
C GLY A 37 16.73 2.43 -11.66
N ASN A 38 16.52 1.18 -11.25
CA ASN A 38 15.21 0.65 -10.86
C ASN A 38 15.23 0.35 -9.35
N THR A 39 14.35 0.99 -8.59
CA THR A 39 14.37 0.87 -7.13
C THR A 39 13.60 -0.36 -6.68
N ASN A 40 14.29 -1.34 -6.12
CA ASN A 40 13.68 -2.47 -5.45
C ASN A 40 13.45 -2.14 -3.97
N TYR A 41 12.20 -2.14 -3.52
CA TYR A 41 11.86 -1.98 -2.10
C TYR A 41 11.63 -3.34 -1.46
N GLN A 42 12.29 -3.53 -0.32
CA GLN A 42 12.25 -4.76 0.45
C GLN A 42 12.00 -4.45 1.92
N THR A 43 11.33 -5.35 2.62
CA THR A 43 11.14 -5.26 4.07
C THR A 43 12.25 -6.01 4.78
N LEU A 44 13.02 -5.28 5.59
CA LEU A 44 14.08 -5.84 6.42
C LEU A 44 13.64 -5.85 7.88
N GLN A 45 13.53 -7.03 8.48
CA GLN A 45 13.38 -7.21 9.92
C GLN A 45 14.75 -7.45 10.54
N LEU A 46 15.09 -6.71 11.59
CA LEU A 46 16.36 -6.85 12.30
C LEU A 46 16.18 -6.95 13.81
N GLU A 47 16.81 -7.95 14.39
CA GLU A 47 17.06 -8.07 15.82
C GLU A 47 18.55 -7.88 16.08
N VAL A 48 18.88 -7.08 17.10
CA VAL A 48 20.26 -6.79 17.50
C VAL A 48 20.52 -7.38 18.89
N GLN A 49 21.49 -8.28 19.00
CA GLN A 49 21.93 -8.86 20.27
C GLN A 49 23.44 -8.67 20.42
N GLY A 50 23.83 -7.70 21.26
CA GLY A 50 25.22 -7.26 21.33
C GLY A 50 25.68 -6.71 19.97
N THR A 51 26.69 -7.33 19.36
CA THR A 51 27.16 -6.96 18.01
C THR A 51 26.54 -7.80 16.90
N GLN A 52 25.71 -8.78 17.21
CA GLN A 52 25.15 -9.72 16.23
C GLN A 52 23.79 -9.21 15.72
N LEU A 53 23.56 -9.38 14.41
CA LEU A 53 22.30 -9.11 13.74
C LEU A 53 21.68 -10.42 13.25
N THR A 54 20.38 -10.55 13.43
CA THR A 54 19.55 -11.62 12.85
C THR A 54 18.24 -11.05 12.35
N GLY A 55 17.59 -11.73 11.41
CA GLY A 55 16.24 -11.35 10.97
C GLY A 55 15.92 -11.85 9.58
N THR A 56 15.16 -11.08 8.81
CA THR A 56 14.75 -11.43 7.44
C THR A 56 14.75 -10.24 6.48
N LEU A 57 14.93 -10.48 5.18
CA LEU A 57 14.78 -9.51 4.08
C LEU A 57 13.77 -10.09 3.08
N ASP A 58 12.54 -9.59 3.05
CA ASP A 58 11.41 -10.20 2.32
C ASP A 58 11.29 -11.73 2.56
N GLY A 59 11.47 -12.14 3.81
CA GLY A 59 11.44 -13.56 4.21
C GLY A 59 12.79 -14.29 4.10
N ASP A 60 13.77 -13.78 3.34
CA ASP A 60 15.09 -14.39 3.23
C ASP A 60 15.88 -14.24 4.53
N ARG A 61 16.56 -15.29 4.96
CA ARG A 61 17.23 -15.30 6.27
C ARG A 61 18.38 -14.29 6.30
N VAL A 62 18.39 -13.41 7.29
CA VAL A 62 19.44 -12.43 7.52
C VAL A 62 20.32 -12.80 8.71
N SER A 63 21.63 -12.66 8.53
CA SER A 63 22.62 -12.69 9.62
C SER A 63 23.71 -11.66 9.39
N GLY A 64 24.25 -11.07 10.47
CA GLY A 64 25.22 -9.99 10.32
C GLY A 64 25.79 -9.48 11.62
N THR A 65 26.40 -8.30 11.54
CA THR A 65 26.99 -7.59 12.66
C THR A 65 26.70 -6.10 12.61
N LEU A 66 26.52 -5.51 13.78
CA LEU A 66 26.52 -4.07 14.01
C LEU A 66 27.64 -3.74 15.00
N ARG A 67 28.58 -2.90 14.61
CA ARG A 67 29.64 -2.38 15.47
C ARG A 67 29.67 -0.87 15.33
N ASP A 68 29.47 -0.16 16.43
CA ASP A 68 29.27 1.30 16.44
C ASP A 68 28.14 1.71 15.48
N ARG A 69 28.49 2.29 14.33
CA ARG A 69 27.54 2.65 13.27
C ARG A 69 27.73 1.83 11.99
N ASP A 70 28.71 0.94 11.96
CA ASP A 70 28.99 0.09 10.81
C ASP A 70 28.10 -1.15 10.86
N ILE A 71 27.24 -1.28 9.86
CA ILE A 71 26.33 -2.41 9.70
C ILE A 71 26.80 -3.25 8.51
N ARG A 72 26.87 -4.57 8.74
CA ARG A 72 27.09 -5.56 7.67
C ARG A 72 26.14 -6.72 7.89
N PHE A 73 25.40 -7.12 6.87
CA PHE A 73 24.53 -8.29 6.96
C PHE A 73 24.46 -9.03 5.63
N THR A 74 24.09 -10.30 5.71
CA THR A 74 23.93 -11.19 4.58
C THR A 74 22.50 -11.72 4.60
N ALA A 75 21.78 -11.55 3.49
CA ALA A 75 20.51 -12.23 3.23
C ALA A 75 20.79 -13.50 2.42
N THR A 76 20.16 -14.61 2.78
CA THR A 76 20.28 -15.89 2.07
C THR A 76 18.91 -16.35 1.63
N GLY A 77 18.73 -16.39 0.31
CA GLY A 77 17.49 -16.81 -0.33
C GLY A 77 17.25 -18.31 -0.21
N ASN A 78 15.99 -18.71 -0.36
CA ASN A 78 15.59 -20.12 -0.37
C ASN A 78 16.22 -20.92 -1.53
N ASP A 79 16.65 -20.24 -2.59
CA ASP A 79 17.40 -20.83 -3.71
C ASP A 79 18.92 -20.90 -3.45
N GLY A 80 19.36 -20.54 -2.25
CA GLY A 80 20.76 -20.52 -1.83
C GLY A 80 21.55 -19.29 -2.31
N GLN A 81 20.92 -18.34 -3.01
CA GLN A 81 21.59 -17.10 -3.40
C GLN A 81 21.86 -16.22 -2.19
N VAL A 82 23.00 -15.51 -2.25
CA VAL A 82 23.52 -14.75 -1.12
C VAL A 82 23.68 -13.29 -1.51
N TYR A 83 23.19 -12.39 -0.68
CA TYR A 83 23.19 -10.95 -0.89
C TYR A 83 23.89 -10.30 0.30
N HIS A 84 24.98 -9.58 0.05
CA HIS A 84 25.77 -8.95 1.11
C HIS A 84 25.52 -7.45 1.15
N PHE A 85 25.17 -6.93 2.31
CA PHE A 85 24.93 -5.51 2.53
C PHE A 85 25.98 -4.97 3.50
N SER A 86 26.54 -3.81 3.18
CA SER A 86 27.45 -3.09 4.06
C SER A 86 27.18 -1.59 4.01
N GLY A 87 27.19 -0.93 5.15
CA GLY A 87 26.85 0.48 5.21
C GLY A 87 26.96 1.06 6.60
N ARG A 88 26.36 2.24 6.76
CA ARG A 88 26.23 2.91 8.05
C ARG A 88 24.77 3.06 8.44
N ILE A 89 24.51 2.93 9.74
CA ILE A 89 23.22 3.19 10.37
C ILE A 89 23.32 4.46 11.22
N ASP A 90 22.33 5.34 11.11
CA ASP A 90 22.16 6.51 11.96
C ASP A 90 20.68 6.67 12.36
N ALA A 91 20.39 6.37 13.64
CA ALA A 91 19.05 6.35 14.21
C ALA A 91 18.03 5.57 13.35
N ALA A 92 17.23 6.28 12.55
CA ALA A 92 16.15 5.74 11.73
C ALA A 92 16.53 5.61 10.24
N ARG A 93 17.82 5.75 9.88
CA ARG A 93 18.30 5.67 8.50
C ARG A 93 19.48 4.73 8.36
N MET A 94 19.59 4.08 7.20
CA MET A 94 20.78 3.38 6.75
C MET A 94 21.15 3.81 5.34
N GLN A 95 22.43 3.71 5.01
CA GLN A 95 22.93 3.89 3.64
C GLN A 95 24.17 3.03 3.43
N GLY A 96 24.34 2.49 2.22
CA GLY A 96 25.46 1.60 1.95
C GLY A 96 25.50 1.06 0.53
N GLN A 97 26.18 -0.06 0.38
CA GLN A 97 26.29 -0.84 -0.83
C GLN A 97 25.85 -2.27 -0.58
N SER A 98 25.15 -2.85 -1.55
CA SER A 98 24.84 -4.26 -1.60
C SER A 98 25.60 -4.92 -2.75
N ASP A 99 26.22 -6.05 -2.46
CA ASP A 99 26.82 -6.95 -3.42
C ASP A 99 25.84 -8.11 -3.66
N GLN A 100 25.39 -8.28 -4.90
CA GLN A 100 24.32 -9.22 -5.26
C GLN A 100 24.71 -10.06 -6.48
N PRO A 101 24.14 -11.27 -6.68
CA PRO A 101 24.33 -12.02 -7.93
C PRO A 101 23.82 -11.21 -9.12
N ASP A 102 24.55 -11.21 -10.23
CA ASP A 102 24.05 -10.66 -11.50
C ASP A 102 22.83 -11.46 -11.97
N THR A 103 21.83 -10.73 -12.49
CA THR A 103 20.52 -11.31 -12.87
C THR A 103 20.61 -12.25 -14.07
N ASN A 104 21.60 -12.09 -14.94
CA ASN A 104 21.82 -12.92 -16.13
C ASN A 104 22.95 -13.95 -15.93
N ASN A 105 23.88 -13.71 -15.00
CA ASN A 105 24.97 -14.62 -14.67
C ASN A 105 25.24 -14.64 -13.16
N ARG A 106 24.59 -15.55 -12.44
CA ARG A 106 24.68 -15.66 -10.98
C ARG A 106 26.09 -15.94 -10.43
N ALA A 107 27.06 -16.33 -11.27
CA ALA A 107 28.46 -16.48 -10.86
C ALA A 107 29.21 -15.14 -10.76
N VAL A 108 28.65 -14.07 -11.34
CA VAL A 108 29.18 -12.70 -11.29
C VAL A 108 28.41 -11.91 -10.24
N ARG A 109 29.10 -10.94 -9.62
CA ARG A 109 28.55 -10.08 -8.58
C ARG A 109 28.44 -8.64 -9.09
N ALA A 110 27.35 -7.98 -8.74
CA ALA A 110 27.09 -6.58 -9.04
C ALA A 110 26.90 -5.79 -7.74
N GLN A 111 27.41 -4.57 -7.72
CA GLN A 111 27.32 -3.65 -6.58
C GLN A 111 26.22 -2.63 -6.84
N HIS A 112 25.39 -2.40 -5.84
CA HIS A 112 24.24 -1.51 -5.89
C HIS A 112 24.20 -0.63 -4.65
N ALA A 113 23.88 0.65 -4.83
CA ALA A 113 23.61 1.52 -3.70
C ALA A 113 22.29 1.11 -3.04
N PHE A 114 22.27 1.13 -1.71
CA PHE A 114 21.01 1.03 -0.98
C PHE A 114 20.89 2.14 0.06
N SER A 115 19.65 2.50 0.34
CA SER A 115 19.26 3.27 1.52
C SER A 115 18.20 2.50 2.27
N ALA A 116 18.03 2.76 3.56
CA ALA A 116 16.91 2.23 4.30
C ALA A 116 16.39 3.25 5.30
N TRP A 117 15.13 3.10 5.68
CA TRP A 117 14.55 3.84 6.80
C TRP A 117 13.71 2.94 7.68
N ARG A 118 13.76 3.24 8.97
CA ARG A 118 13.07 2.49 10.00
C ARG A 118 11.58 2.79 9.91
N VAL A 119 10.77 1.74 9.92
CA VAL A 119 9.32 1.82 10.07
C VAL A 119 9.04 2.33 11.49
N PRO A 120 8.27 3.42 11.66
CA PRO A 120 7.95 3.94 12.99
C PRO A 120 7.29 2.86 13.85
N ALA A 121 7.76 2.72 15.10
CA ALA A 121 7.13 1.81 16.04
C ALA A 121 5.71 2.30 16.37
N ARG A 122 4.78 1.35 16.50
CA ARG A 122 3.40 1.66 16.89
C ARG A 122 3.41 2.24 18.32
N THR A 123 2.97 3.48 18.49
CA THR A 123 3.00 4.18 19.79
C THR A 123 1.88 3.78 20.75
N GLY A 124 1.01 2.85 20.37
CA GLY A 124 -0.09 2.33 21.21
C GLY A 124 -0.81 1.14 20.58
N THR A 125 -1.67 0.48 21.34
CA THR A 125 -2.39 -0.73 20.87
C THR A 125 -3.67 -0.43 20.10
N SER A 126 -4.16 0.82 20.13
CA SER A 126 -5.38 1.22 19.43
C SER A 126 -5.14 1.48 17.95
N ALA A 127 -6.13 1.16 17.12
CA ALA A 127 -6.21 1.61 15.73
C ALA A 127 -6.07 3.14 15.63
N GLN A 128 -5.23 3.61 14.72
CA GLN A 128 -5.05 5.03 14.46
C GLN A 128 -5.89 5.47 13.25
N ARG A 129 -6.29 6.74 13.29
CA ARG A 129 -6.97 7.39 12.16
C ARG A 129 -6.02 8.41 11.55
N HIS A 130 -5.56 8.13 10.35
CA HIS A 130 -4.70 8.99 9.55
C HIS A 130 -5.56 9.96 8.75
N VAL A 131 -5.34 11.27 8.91
CA VAL A 131 -5.91 12.28 8.01
C VAL A 131 -4.81 12.65 7.04
N PHE A 132 -4.92 12.18 5.80
CA PHE A 132 -3.91 12.35 4.77
C PHE A 132 -4.37 13.37 3.72
N THR A 133 -3.51 14.36 3.47
CA THR A 133 -3.71 15.33 2.39
C THR A 133 -2.65 15.04 1.31
N PRO A 134 -3.05 14.56 0.13
CA PRO A 134 -2.11 14.28 -0.94
C PRO A 134 -1.43 15.56 -1.44
N VAL A 135 -0.12 15.50 -1.64
CA VAL A 135 0.69 16.60 -2.23
C VAL A 135 1.16 16.27 -3.65
N ASP A 136 1.10 15.01 -4.03
CA ASP A 136 1.35 14.50 -5.37
C ASP A 136 0.39 13.34 -5.70
N TYR A 137 0.42 12.91 -6.95
CA TYR A 137 -0.47 11.87 -7.48
C TYR A 137 0.27 11.03 -8.52
N SER A 138 -0.18 9.79 -8.73
CA SER A 138 0.38 8.89 -9.74
C SER A 138 -0.67 8.41 -10.73
N ASN A 139 -0.38 8.46 -12.04
CA ASN A 139 -1.21 7.80 -13.05
C ASN A 139 -0.81 6.34 -13.28
N THR A 140 0.17 5.83 -12.51
CA THR A 140 0.66 4.45 -12.58
C THR A 140 0.63 3.78 -11.21
N PHE A 141 0.28 2.50 -11.19
CA PHE A 141 0.59 1.62 -10.06
C PHE A 141 2.00 1.09 -10.28
N SER A 142 2.95 1.51 -9.45
CA SER A 142 4.37 1.16 -9.59
C SER A 142 4.96 0.87 -8.21
N ALA A 143 5.86 -0.12 -8.18
CA ALA A 143 6.66 -0.43 -7.00
C ALA A 143 7.75 0.62 -6.74
N ASP A 144 8.13 1.44 -7.73
CA ASP A 144 9.27 2.37 -7.65
C ASP A 144 8.98 3.61 -6.80
N ARG A 145 7.70 3.92 -6.57
CA ARG A 145 7.29 5.10 -5.81
C ARG A 145 7.51 4.88 -4.32
N ALA A 146 8.25 5.79 -3.70
CA ALA A 146 8.41 5.81 -2.25
C ALA A 146 7.04 5.96 -1.56
N PRO A 147 6.80 5.24 -0.45
CA PRO A 147 5.56 5.36 0.29
C PRO A 147 5.42 6.75 0.93
N VAL A 148 4.24 7.34 0.80
CA VAL A 148 3.93 8.67 1.37
C VAL A 148 3.28 8.59 2.76
N LEU A 149 2.89 7.39 3.18
CA LEU A 149 2.34 7.11 4.50
C LEU A 149 2.64 5.66 4.89
N VAL A 150 2.91 5.43 6.18
CA VAL A 150 3.03 4.10 6.79
C VAL A 150 1.79 3.86 7.64
N ILE A 151 1.15 2.70 7.46
CA ILE A 151 -0.13 2.35 8.08
C ILE A 151 0.02 1.00 8.76
N HIS A 152 -0.44 0.87 10.00
CA HIS A 152 -0.51 -0.43 10.66
C HIS A 152 -1.85 -1.13 10.35
N PRO A 153 -1.88 -2.48 10.33
CA PRO A 153 -3.14 -3.22 10.29
C PRO A 153 -4.13 -2.73 11.36
N GLY A 154 -5.38 -2.56 10.94
CA GLY A 154 -6.48 -2.02 11.75
C GLY A 154 -6.62 -0.50 11.74
N ASP A 155 -5.63 0.24 11.24
CA ASP A 155 -5.75 1.70 11.10
C ASP A 155 -6.74 2.10 9.98
N SER A 156 -7.15 3.36 9.99
CA SER A 156 -8.01 3.95 8.97
C SER A 156 -7.36 5.19 8.34
N VAL A 157 -7.65 5.43 7.06
CA VAL A 157 -7.21 6.64 6.34
C VAL A 157 -8.43 7.44 5.89
N GLN A 158 -8.45 8.72 6.22
CA GLN A 158 -9.30 9.72 5.59
C GLN A 158 -8.46 10.53 4.61
N THR A 159 -8.84 10.53 3.33
CA THR A 159 -8.21 11.36 2.30
C THR A 159 -9.25 11.93 1.35
N LYS A 160 -8.85 12.90 0.54
CA LYS A 160 -9.58 13.34 -0.65
C LYS A 160 -8.91 12.77 -1.90
N THR A 161 -9.70 12.58 -2.96
CA THR A 161 -9.20 12.15 -4.27
C THR A 161 -9.52 13.21 -5.30
N LEU A 162 -8.75 13.24 -6.38
CA LEU A 162 -9.11 13.96 -7.60
C LEU A 162 -10.16 13.16 -8.38
N ASP A 163 -10.82 13.82 -9.33
CA ASP A 163 -11.57 13.11 -10.35
C ASP A 163 -10.66 12.48 -11.41
N SER A 164 -11.25 11.73 -12.35
CA SER A 164 -10.49 11.07 -13.43
C SER A 164 -9.78 12.04 -14.38
N GLY A 165 -10.19 13.31 -14.40
CA GLY A 165 -9.55 14.39 -15.12
C GLY A 165 -8.36 15.02 -14.39
N GLY A 166 -8.10 14.61 -13.14
CA GLY A 166 -7.04 15.17 -12.30
C GLY A 166 -7.42 16.51 -11.66
N VAL A 167 -8.72 16.75 -11.46
CA VAL A 167 -9.26 18.00 -10.91
C VAL A 167 -9.69 17.80 -9.46
N ASP A 168 -9.35 18.77 -8.60
CA ASP A 168 -9.70 18.78 -7.18
C ASP A 168 -11.14 19.26 -6.90
N GLU A 169 -11.54 19.29 -5.62
CA GLU A 169 -12.87 19.75 -5.21
C GLU A 169 -13.17 21.22 -5.53
N HIS A 170 -12.15 22.02 -5.82
CA HIS A 170 -12.24 23.43 -6.16
C HIS A 170 -12.21 23.68 -7.68
N GLY A 171 -12.16 22.61 -8.48
CA GLY A 171 -12.09 22.73 -9.93
C GLY A 171 -10.69 23.04 -10.46
N VAL A 172 -9.64 22.86 -9.65
CA VAL A 172 -8.26 23.11 -10.05
C VAL A 172 -7.59 21.81 -10.47
N THR A 173 -6.93 21.81 -11.62
CA THR A 173 -6.11 20.69 -12.09
C THR A 173 -4.88 20.52 -11.17
N ARG A 174 -4.71 19.33 -10.61
CA ARG A 174 -3.59 18.95 -9.72
C ARG A 174 -2.72 17.83 -10.26
N ALA A 175 -3.22 17.08 -11.23
CA ALA A 175 -2.51 15.97 -11.83
C ALA A 175 -2.94 15.77 -13.29
N LEU A 176 -2.21 14.92 -14.02
CA LEU A 176 -2.61 14.48 -15.34
C LEU A 176 -3.92 13.69 -15.27
N PHE A 177 -4.79 13.88 -16.25
CA PHE A 177 -5.98 13.04 -16.44
C PHE A 177 -5.61 11.56 -16.60
N GLY A 178 -6.61 10.68 -16.50
CA GLY A 178 -6.41 9.23 -16.58
C GLY A 178 -6.26 8.61 -15.19
N ASN A 179 -7.20 8.93 -14.30
CA ASN A 179 -7.32 8.36 -12.96
C ASN A 179 -6.04 8.50 -12.11
N PRO A 180 -5.62 9.72 -11.77
CA PRO A 180 -4.50 9.92 -10.85
C PRO A 180 -4.84 9.35 -9.45
N GLN A 181 -3.90 8.60 -8.89
CA GLN A 181 -4.02 7.84 -7.65
C GLN A 181 -3.35 8.58 -6.48
N VAL A 182 -3.92 8.41 -5.29
CA VAL A 182 -3.32 8.82 -4.02
C VAL A 182 -2.46 7.68 -3.47
N GLY A 183 -1.26 7.98 -3.00
CA GLY A 183 -0.33 7.00 -2.41
C GLY A 183 1.02 6.93 -3.14
N PRO A 184 1.77 5.82 -3.01
CA PRO A 184 1.39 4.58 -2.32
C PRO A 184 1.48 4.70 -0.79
N PHE A 185 0.68 3.88 -0.09
CA PHE A 185 0.79 3.71 1.35
C PHE A 185 1.45 2.36 1.65
N PHE A 186 2.38 2.34 2.60
CA PHE A 186 3.03 1.12 3.07
C PHE A 186 2.23 0.53 4.23
N VAL A 187 1.85 -0.75 4.12
CA VAL A 187 1.15 -1.47 5.20
C VAL A 187 2.16 -2.30 5.97
N VAL A 188 2.32 -2.00 7.26
CA VAL A 188 3.31 -2.65 8.12
C VAL A 188 3.03 -4.15 8.22
N GLY A 189 4.06 -4.94 7.93
CA GLY A 189 4.04 -6.39 8.00
C GLY A 189 3.38 -7.12 6.82
N ALA A 190 2.93 -6.39 5.78
CA ALA A 190 2.43 -7.02 4.57
C ALA A 190 3.59 -7.50 3.68
N GLU A 191 3.53 -8.76 3.24
CA GLU A 191 4.54 -9.39 2.39
C GLU A 191 3.94 -9.95 1.09
N PRO A 192 4.75 -10.22 0.04
CA PRO A 192 4.29 -10.90 -1.16
C PRO A 192 3.60 -12.23 -0.83
N GLY A 193 2.37 -12.41 -1.31
CA GLY A 193 1.53 -13.57 -1.02
C GLY A 193 0.42 -13.29 -0.01
N ASP A 194 0.51 -12.19 0.75
CA ASP A 194 -0.57 -11.75 1.62
C ASP A 194 -1.77 -11.18 0.86
N THR A 195 -2.90 -11.07 1.56
CA THR A 195 -4.09 -10.36 1.08
C THR A 195 -4.38 -9.15 1.96
N LEU A 196 -4.50 -7.98 1.33
CA LEU A 196 -4.97 -6.77 2.03
C LEU A 196 -6.50 -6.67 1.99
N ALA A 197 -7.13 -6.75 3.16
CA ALA A 197 -8.56 -6.50 3.33
C ALA A 197 -8.82 -5.00 3.57
N ILE A 198 -9.32 -4.30 2.54
CA ILE A 198 -9.61 -2.86 2.60
C ILE A 198 -11.13 -2.66 2.75
N THR A 199 -11.55 -2.06 3.87
CA THR A 199 -12.96 -1.71 4.10
C THR A 199 -13.19 -0.23 3.81
N LEU A 200 -14.02 0.08 2.82
CA LEU A 200 -14.48 1.44 2.56
C LEU A 200 -15.58 1.81 3.57
N THR A 201 -15.23 2.55 4.61
CA THR A 201 -16.15 2.91 5.72
C THR A 201 -17.08 4.07 5.36
N SER A 202 -16.60 5.04 4.59
CA SER A 202 -17.40 6.17 4.12
C SER A 202 -16.85 6.72 2.81
N LEU A 203 -17.74 7.00 1.86
CA LEU A 203 -17.41 7.65 0.61
C LEU A 203 -18.46 8.73 0.32
N LYS A 204 -18.01 9.98 0.13
CA LYS A 204 -18.89 11.15 -0.03
C LYS A 204 -18.36 12.05 -1.15
N LEU A 205 -19.28 12.71 -1.85
CA LEU A 205 -18.93 13.74 -2.82
C LEU A 205 -18.36 14.97 -2.10
N ASN A 206 -17.27 15.53 -2.64
CA ASN A 206 -16.62 16.74 -2.13
C ASN A 206 -16.89 17.99 -2.97
N ARG A 207 -17.56 17.85 -4.13
CA ARG A 207 -17.98 18.94 -5.03
C ARG A 207 -19.42 18.77 -5.53
N ASP A 208 -19.97 19.84 -6.09
CA ASP A 208 -21.37 19.96 -6.55
C ASP A 208 -21.54 19.73 -8.06
N TYR A 209 -20.52 19.24 -8.75
CA TYR A 209 -20.61 18.87 -10.16
C TYR A 209 -19.80 17.62 -10.49
N ALA A 210 -20.13 16.99 -11.61
CA ALA A 210 -19.37 15.89 -12.21
C ALA A 210 -19.34 16.03 -13.73
N ASP A 211 -18.48 15.22 -14.35
CA ASP A 211 -18.28 15.21 -15.79
C ASP A 211 -18.44 13.79 -16.34
N SER A 212 -19.08 13.71 -17.50
CA SER A 212 -19.10 12.52 -18.33
C SER A 212 -18.96 12.91 -19.80
N LEU A 213 -18.90 11.92 -20.67
CA LEU A 213 -19.17 12.11 -22.09
C LEU A 213 -20.56 11.53 -22.39
N ASP A 214 -21.24 12.04 -23.42
CA ASP A 214 -22.45 11.41 -24.00
C ASP A 214 -22.11 10.22 -24.92
N GLY A 215 -20.84 9.81 -24.94
CA GLY A 215 -20.30 8.78 -25.81
C GLY A 215 -20.59 7.35 -25.38
N VAL A 216 -20.57 6.45 -26.36
CA VAL A 216 -20.58 4.99 -26.16
C VAL A 216 -19.15 4.48 -26.15
N VAL A 217 -18.79 3.65 -25.17
CA VAL A 217 -17.44 3.05 -25.09
C VAL A 217 -17.16 2.17 -26.31
N GLY A 218 -15.91 2.13 -26.78
CA GLY A 218 -15.53 1.49 -28.04
C GLY A 218 -16.01 0.04 -28.19
N ARG A 219 -15.96 -0.76 -27.10
CA ARG A 219 -16.44 -2.16 -27.09
C ARG A 219 -17.93 -2.32 -27.41
N LEU A 220 -18.73 -1.26 -27.24
CA LEU A 220 -20.16 -1.25 -27.55
C LEU A 220 -20.45 -0.62 -28.91
N LYS A 221 -19.47 0.03 -29.57
CA LYS A 221 -19.61 0.63 -30.91
C LYS A 221 -19.55 -0.45 -32.01
N THR A 222 -20.57 -1.29 -32.06
CA THR A 222 -20.73 -2.27 -33.15
C THR A 222 -21.00 -1.57 -34.49
N PRO A 223 -20.76 -2.23 -35.64
CA PRO A 223 -21.07 -1.66 -36.96
C PRO A 223 -22.52 -1.16 -37.09
N ARG A 224 -23.47 -1.79 -36.37
CA ARG A 224 -24.89 -1.43 -36.40
C ARG A 224 -25.18 -0.04 -35.85
N ILE A 225 -24.44 0.42 -34.84
CA ILE A 225 -24.66 1.71 -34.17
C ILE A 225 -23.56 2.72 -34.46
N ALA A 226 -22.56 2.36 -35.27
CA ALA A 226 -21.40 3.19 -35.53
C ALA A 226 -21.79 4.53 -36.18
N ALA A 227 -22.65 4.50 -37.22
CA ALA A 227 -23.14 5.71 -37.88
C ALA A 227 -23.92 6.63 -36.92
N GLU A 228 -24.82 6.06 -36.12
CA GLU A 228 -25.67 6.79 -35.16
C GLU A 228 -24.87 7.47 -34.04
N THR A 229 -23.67 6.96 -33.73
CA THR A 229 -22.83 7.46 -32.63
C THR A 229 -21.70 8.39 -33.08
N THR A 230 -21.62 8.72 -34.37
CA THR A 230 -20.53 9.53 -34.96
C THR A 230 -20.41 10.93 -34.34
N GLY A 231 -21.53 11.50 -33.87
CA GLY A 231 -21.57 12.84 -33.26
C GLY A 231 -21.51 12.87 -31.73
N LEU A 232 -21.35 11.71 -31.07
CA LEU A 232 -21.24 11.59 -29.62
C LEU A 232 -19.78 11.72 -29.15
N GLY A 233 -19.57 11.71 -27.83
CA GLY A 233 -18.29 11.96 -27.18
C GLY A 233 -18.14 13.41 -26.69
N LYS A 234 -19.25 14.16 -26.65
CA LYS A 234 -19.28 15.54 -26.14
C LYS A 234 -19.30 15.53 -24.62
N PRO A 235 -18.63 16.49 -23.95
CA PRO A 235 -18.72 16.64 -22.52
C PRO A 235 -20.16 16.90 -22.06
N VAL A 236 -20.55 16.25 -20.97
CA VAL A 236 -21.79 16.49 -20.26
C VAL A 236 -21.45 16.88 -18.83
N ARG A 237 -21.82 18.10 -18.44
CA ARG A 237 -21.73 18.56 -17.06
C ARG A 237 -22.96 18.09 -16.28
N TRP A 238 -22.71 17.54 -15.11
CA TRP A 238 -23.74 17.17 -14.15
C TRP A 238 -23.71 18.14 -12.96
N GLU A 239 -24.88 18.54 -12.50
CA GLU A 239 -25.06 19.21 -11.21
C GLU A 239 -25.40 18.14 -10.16
N LEU A 240 -24.74 18.22 -9.01
CA LEU A 240 -24.86 17.29 -7.90
C LEU A 240 -25.46 18.00 -6.68
N ASP A 241 -26.67 17.61 -6.32
CA ASP A 241 -27.25 17.98 -5.03
C ASP A 241 -26.71 17.02 -3.96
N ARG A 242 -25.70 17.47 -3.21
CA ARG A 242 -25.06 16.67 -2.16
C ARG A 242 -25.95 16.45 -0.94
N VAL A 243 -26.97 17.29 -0.72
CA VAL A 243 -27.89 17.16 0.41
C VAL A 243 -28.95 16.11 0.10
N ARG A 244 -29.55 16.18 -1.10
CA ARG A 244 -30.54 15.20 -1.56
C ARG A 244 -29.91 13.92 -2.11
N GLY A 245 -28.61 13.93 -2.41
CA GLY A 245 -27.90 12.80 -3.01
C GLY A 245 -28.33 12.52 -4.45
N MET A 246 -28.56 13.58 -5.23
CA MET A 246 -29.12 13.48 -6.59
C MET A 246 -28.21 14.14 -7.62
N ALA A 247 -28.24 13.64 -8.86
CA ALA A 247 -27.52 14.20 -9.99
C ALA A 247 -28.47 14.48 -11.16
N ARG A 248 -28.25 15.59 -11.86
CA ARG A 248 -28.94 15.92 -13.12
C ARG A 248 -28.00 16.59 -14.12
N PRO A 249 -28.21 16.43 -15.45
CA PRO A 249 -27.40 17.16 -16.43
C PRO A 249 -27.70 18.66 -16.35
N LYS A 250 -26.65 19.49 -16.40
CA LYS A 250 -26.73 20.94 -16.22
C LYS A 250 -27.60 21.62 -17.28
N ASP A 251 -27.33 21.31 -18.55
CA ASP A 251 -27.91 22.02 -19.71
C ASP A 251 -29.12 21.27 -20.33
N ALA A 252 -29.81 20.43 -19.56
CA ALA A 252 -30.93 19.63 -20.05
C ALA A 252 -32.26 20.40 -20.20
N SER A 253 -32.30 21.69 -19.85
CA SER A 253 -33.52 22.49 -19.64
C SER A 253 -34.48 22.58 -20.83
N GLY A 254 -34.02 22.38 -22.06
CA GLY A 254 -34.85 22.37 -23.28
C GLY A 254 -35.19 20.98 -23.86
N GLY A 255 -34.58 19.91 -23.37
CA GLY A 255 -34.60 18.60 -24.02
C GLY A 255 -35.46 17.54 -23.34
N ALA A 256 -35.42 16.31 -23.87
CA ALA A 256 -36.10 15.14 -23.28
C ALA A 256 -35.64 14.84 -21.84
N LEU A 257 -34.43 15.27 -21.48
CA LEU A 257 -33.82 15.05 -20.17
C LEU A 257 -34.10 16.18 -19.15
N LYS A 258 -34.92 17.19 -19.46
CA LYS A 258 -35.14 18.36 -18.59
C LYS A 258 -35.67 18.04 -17.17
N ARG A 259 -36.26 16.85 -16.98
CA ARG A 259 -36.74 16.34 -15.68
C ARG A 259 -35.97 15.11 -15.22
N PHE A 260 -34.87 14.76 -15.88
CA PHE A 260 -34.07 13.60 -15.52
C PHE A 260 -33.24 13.92 -14.28
N GLU A 261 -33.41 13.11 -13.25
CA GLU A 261 -32.65 13.15 -12.00
C GLU A 261 -32.40 11.71 -11.55
N VAL A 262 -31.21 11.43 -11.03
CA VAL A 262 -30.82 10.08 -10.60
C VAL A 262 -30.14 10.12 -9.23
N PRO A 263 -30.41 9.15 -8.32
CA PRO A 263 -29.68 9.05 -7.06
C PRO A 263 -28.19 8.77 -7.29
N VAL A 264 -27.34 9.48 -6.56
CA VAL A 264 -25.90 9.25 -6.56
C VAL A 264 -25.58 8.05 -5.67
N LYS A 265 -24.84 7.09 -6.21
CA LYS A 265 -24.26 5.96 -5.47
C LYS A 265 -22.74 5.98 -5.64
N PRO A 266 -22.00 6.70 -4.76
CA PRO A 266 -20.56 6.82 -4.89
C PRO A 266 -19.86 5.46 -4.84
N MET A 267 -18.85 5.28 -5.67
CA MET A 267 -17.97 4.11 -5.67
C MET A 267 -16.53 4.55 -5.95
N LEU A 268 -15.55 3.78 -5.50
CA LEU A 268 -14.14 4.02 -5.78
C LEU A 268 -13.72 3.22 -7.02
N GLY A 269 -13.37 3.92 -8.10
CA GLY A 269 -13.02 3.27 -9.37
C GLY A 269 -11.59 2.72 -9.43
N GLY A 270 -10.63 3.36 -8.75
CA GLY A 270 -9.23 2.95 -8.70
C GLY A 270 -8.83 2.57 -7.28
N LEU A 271 -8.42 1.31 -7.11
CA LEU A 271 -7.83 0.79 -5.88
C LEU A 271 -6.99 -0.42 -6.26
N ALA A 272 -5.69 -0.38 -6.00
CA ALA A 272 -4.79 -1.48 -6.26
C ALA A 272 -3.58 -1.42 -5.34
N VAL A 273 -2.84 -2.53 -5.29
CA VAL A 273 -1.50 -2.60 -4.72
C VAL A 273 -0.46 -2.39 -5.83
N ALA A 274 0.78 -2.09 -5.45
CA ALA A 274 1.88 -2.10 -6.41
C ALA A 274 2.02 -3.49 -7.04
N PRO A 275 2.37 -3.59 -8.34
CA PRO A 275 2.81 -4.85 -8.91
C PRO A 275 4.11 -5.31 -8.24
N GLY A 276 4.48 -6.57 -8.46
CA GLY A 276 5.81 -7.05 -8.08
C GLY A 276 6.91 -6.26 -8.79
N PHE A 277 8.12 -6.29 -8.23
CA PHE A 277 9.30 -5.73 -8.88
C PHE A 277 9.66 -6.54 -10.14
N GLY A 278 9.86 -5.86 -11.28
CA GLY A 278 10.21 -6.46 -12.57
C GLY A 278 9.03 -6.72 -13.49
#